data_AF-A0A7G6E044-F1
#
_entry.id   AF-A0A7G6E044-F1
#
_cell.length_a   1.000
_cell.length_b   1.000
_cell.length_c   1.000
_cell.angle_alpha   90.00
_cell.angle_beta   90.00
_cell.angle_gamma   90.00
#
_symmetry.space_group_name_H-M   'P 1'
#
loop_
_entity.id
_entity.type
_entity.pdbx_description
1 polymer ?
#
loop_
_entity_poly.entity_id
_entity_poly.type
_entity_poly.pdbx_seq_one_letter_code
_entity_poly.pdbx_strand_id
1 'polypeptide(L)'
;MNREQFSLKQLKSAIAANGNMREFIRKAVEAYKPQLPEEGGSCFECGGTLKRSTYDAELEDIGTVIKSIPAYRCKDCGSFEMDLAVEAAIGEYLETFVRKGIPTPQEINIEELIKN
;
A
#
# COMPACT_ATOMS: atom_id res chain seq x y z
N MET A 1 27.75 15.66 8.65
CA MET A 1 26.61 14.72 8.53
C MET A 1 25.35 15.54 8.55
N ASN A 2 24.57 15.53 7.47
CA ASN A 2 23.34 16.33 7.37
C ASN A 2 22.16 15.63 8.08
N ARG A 3 21.05 16.35 8.26
CA ARG A 3 19.86 15.86 8.99
C ARG A 3 19.30 14.58 8.37
N GLU A 4 19.28 14.50 7.05
CA GLU A 4 18.78 13.33 6.30
C GLU A 4 19.68 12.10 6.50
N GLN A 5 21.00 12.25 6.46
CA GLN A 5 21.95 11.15 6.73
C GLN A 5 21.84 10.63 8.16
N PHE A 6 21.54 11.51 9.11
CA PHE A 6 21.32 11.12 10.50
C PHE A 6 20.02 10.33 10.66
N SER A 7 18.92 10.82 10.09
CA SER A 7 17.63 10.11 10.05
C SER A 7 17.75 8.75 9.39
N LEU A 8 18.47 8.66 8.26
CA LEU A 8 18.69 7.40 7.54
C LEU A 8 19.52 6.40 8.37
N LYS A 9 20.54 6.86 9.11
CA LYS A 9 21.32 6.00 10.01
C LYS A 9 20.49 5.49 11.18
N GLN A 10 19.66 6.35 11.79
CA GLN A 10 18.75 5.93 12.86
C GLN A 10 17.74 4.89 12.36
N LEU A 11 17.20 5.10 11.15
CA LEU A 11 16.35 4.13 10.45
C LEU A 11 17.02 2.75 10.33
N LYS A 12 18.25 2.73 9.79
CA LYS A 12 19.02 1.50 9.56
C LYS A 12 19.34 0.77 10.86
N SER A 13 19.70 1.51 11.91
CA SER A 13 19.93 0.93 13.23
C SER A 13 18.66 0.38 13.87
N ALA A 14 17.52 1.07 13.72
CA ALA A 14 16.23 0.60 14.23
C ALA A 14 15.81 -0.70 13.54
N ILE A 15 15.92 -0.78 12.21
CA ILE A 15 15.63 -1.99 11.43
C ILE A 15 16.54 -3.16 11.83
N ALA A 16 17.84 -2.91 11.99
CA ALA A 16 18.84 -3.95 12.27
C ALA A 16 18.76 -4.54 13.68
N ALA A 17 18.17 -3.84 14.66
CA ALA A 17 18.25 -4.19 16.07
C ALA A 17 17.08 -5.03 16.64
N ASN A 18 16.15 -5.53 15.80
CA ASN A 18 14.79 -6.02 16.13
C ASN A 18 13.67 -5.01 15.88
N GLY A 19 13.86 -4.05 14.97
CA GLY A 19 12.79 -3.13 14.60
C GLY A 19 11.58 -3.90 14.09
N ASN A 20 10.43 -3.71 14.75
CA ASN A 20 9.15 -4.16 14.23
C ASN A 20 8.93 -3.45 12.89
N MET A 21 9.36 -4.09 11.80
CA MET A 21 9.35 -3.52 10.45
C MET A 21 7.95 -3.01 10.09
N ARG A 22 6.91 -3.68 10.60
CA ARG A 22 5.52 -3.25 10.47
C ARG A 22 5.26 -1.91 11.14
N GLU A 23 5.68 -1.73 12.40
CA GLU A 23 5.54 -0.44 13.10
C GLU A 23 6.35 0.67 12.42
N PHE A 24 7.52 0.31 11.87
CA PHE A 24 8.35 1.22 11.10
C PHE A 24 7.65 1.67 9.80
N ILE A 25 7.13 0.73 9.00
CA ILE A 25 6.37 1.03 7.77
C ILE A 25 5.14 1.88 8.10
N ARG A 26 4.39 1.52 9.14
CA ARG A 26 3.20 2.29 9.55
C ARG A 26 3.53 3.74 9.89
N LYS A 27 4.56 3.96 10.71
CA LYS A 27 5.04 5.32 11.04
C LYS A 27 5.57 6.06 9.82
N ALA A 28 6.22 5.37 8.87
CA ALA A 28 6.69 5.97 7.64
C ALA A 28 5.53 6.41 6.73
N VAL A 29 4.49 5.58 6.57
CA VAL A 29 3.26 5.91 5.83
C VAL A 29 2.52 7.07 6.49
N GLU A 30 2.34 7.03 7.81
CA GLU A 30 1.72 8.12 8.59
C GLU A 30 2.50 9.44 8.50
N ALA A 31 3.83 9.39 8.51
CA ALA A 31 4.69 10.57 8.41
C ALA A 31 4.74 11.13 6.98
N TYR A 32 4.77 10.24 5.97
CA TYR A 32 4.77 10.62 4.57
C TYR A 32 3.43 11.23 4.15
N LYS A 33 2.33 10.89 4.84
CA LYS A 33 0.96 11.33 4.52
C LYS A 33 0.76 11.44 3.02
N PRO A 34 0.89 10.33 2.26
CA PRO A 34 0.77 10.38 0.82
C PRO A 34 -0.61 10.93 0.48
N GLN A 35 -0.66 12.21 0.12
CA GLN A 35 -1.86 12.80 -0.41
C GLN A 35 -1.94 12.25 -1.81
N LEU A 36 -2.86 11.31 -2.01
CA LEU A 36 -3.33 10.99 -3.34
C LEU A 36 -3.60 12.30 -4.07
N PRO A 37 -3.25 12.42 -5.35
CA PRO A 37 -3.72 13.52 -6.15
C PRO A 37 -5.24 13.57 -5.98
N GLU A 38 -5.79 14.73 -5.58
CA GLU A 38 -7.25 14.90 -5.54
C GLU A 38 -7.83 14.51 -6.91
N GLU A 39 -9.10 14.11 -6.96
CA GLU A 39 -9.74 13.80 -8.24
C GLU A 39 -9.49 14.93 -9.25
N GLY A 40 -8.91 14.61 -10.42
CA GLY A 40 -8.38 15.62 -11.34
C GLY A 40 -6.86 15.79 -11.32
N GLY A 41 -6.14 15.08 -10.45
CA GLY A 41 -4.69 15.09 -10.38
C GLY A 41 -3.99 14.42 -11.57
N SER A 42 -2.67 14.58 -11.63
CA SER A 42 -1.82 14.10 -12.73
C SER A 42 -1.35 12.67 -12.47
N CYS A 43 -1.58 11.79 -13.44
CA CYS A 43 -1.05 10.44 -13.47
C CYS A 43 0.48 10.46 -13.51
N PHE A 44 1.12 9.62 -12.70
CA PHE A 44 2.57 9.50 -12.62
C PHE A 44 3.18 8.98 -13.93
N GLU A 45 2.51 8.05 -14.61
CA GLU A 45 3.01 7.40 -15.82
C GLU A 45 2.97 8.30 -17.06
N CYS A 46 1.87 9.03 -17.26
CA CYS A 46 1.63 9.75 -18.52
C CYS A 46 1.22 11.22 -18.36
N GLY A 47 1.11 11.73 -17.13
CA GLY A 47 0.63 13.09 -16.86
C GLY A 47 -0.88 13.30 -17.05
N GLY A 48 -1.62 12.24 -17.39
CA GLY A 48 -3.04 12.28 -17.71
C GLY A 48 -3.95 12.47 -16.49
N THR A 49 -5.23 12.73 -16.69
CA THR A 49 -6.15 13.01 -15.57
C THR A 49 -6.59 11.76 -14.83
N LEU A 50 -6.41 11.76 -13.51
CA LEU A 50 -6.86 10.71 -12.60
C LEU A 50 -8.34 10.85 -12.21
N LYS A 51 -9.06 9.74 -12.16
CA LYS A 51 -10.44 9.64 -11.69
C LYS A 51 -10.58 8.49 -10.68
N ARG A 52 -11.39 8.68 -9.64
CA ARG A 52 -11.72 7.60 -8.69
C ARG A 52 -12.28 6.38 -9.40
N SER A 53 -11.80 5.21 -9.00
CA SER A 53 -12.21 3.92 -9.53
C SER A 53 -11.95 2.84 -8.48
N THR A 54 -12.32 1.61 -8.80
CA THR A 54 -11.95 0.41 -8.05
C THR A 54 -11.41 -0.62 -9.01
N TYR A 55 -10.56 -1.51 -8.52
CA TYR A 55 -10.09 -2.64 -9.31
C TYR A 55 -9.91 -3.89 -8.45
N ASP A 56 -9.92 -5.04 -9.10
CA ASP A 56 -9.67 -6.33 -8.47
C ASP A 56 -8.24 -6.77 -8.78
N ALA A 57 -7.49 -7.16 -7.76
CA ALA A 57 -6.12 -7.66 -7.90
C ALA A 57 -6.08 -9.17 -7.70
N GLU A 58 -5.57 -9.89 -8.70
CA GLU A 58 -5.30 -11.32 -8.60
C GLU A 58 -3.85 -11.53 -8.15
N LEU A 59 -3.68 -12.20 -7.01
CA LEU A 59 -2.38 -12.60 -6.48
C LEU A 59 -2.16 -14.08 -6.83
N GLU A 60 -1.71 -14.33 -8.06
CA GLU A 60 -1.55 -15.68 -8.63
C GLU A 60 -0.71 -16.60 -7.74
N ASP A 61 0.39 -16.07 -7.17
CA ASP A 61 1.32 -16.81 -6.31
C ASP A 61 0.65 -17.45 -5.09
N ILE A 62 -0.44 -16.86 -4.60
CA ILE A 62 -1.17 -17.30 -3.41
C ILE A 62 -2.65 -17.62 -3.71
N GLY A 63 -3.04 -17.68 -4.99
CA GLY A 63 -4.39 -18.02 -5.44
C GLY A 63 -5.50 -17.18 -4.79
N THR A 64 -5.25 -15.89 -4.58
CA THR A 64 -6.14 -14.98 -3.84
C THR A 64 -6.54 -13.80 -4.71
N VAL A 65 -7.83 -13.47 -4.75
CA VAL A 65 -8.35 -12.28 -5.42
C VAL A 65 -8.76 -11.24 -4.37
N ILE A 66 -8.17 -10.05 -4.45
CA ILE A 66 -8.56 -8.91 -3.61
C ILE A 66 -9.50 -8.03 -4.43
N LYS A 67 -10.74 -7.89 -3.97
CA LYS A 67 -11.79 -7.16 -4.69
C LYS A 67 -11.96 -5.73 -4.21
N SER A 68 -12.42 -4.89 -5.14
CA SER A 68 -12.88 -3.52 -4.91
C SER A 68 -11.83 -2.55 -4.36
N ILE A 69 -10.54 -2.76 -4.65
CA ILE A 69 -9.43 -1.93 -4.15
C ILE A 69 -9.66 -0.47 -4.58
N PRO A 70 -9.79 0.49 -3.63
CA PRO A 70 -9.94 1.90 -3.97
C PRO A 70 -8.67 2.41 -4.66
N ALA A 71 -8.85 3.00 -5.84
CA ALA A 71 -7.75 3.51 -6.65
C ALA A 71 -8.19 4.73 -7.47
N TYR A 72 -7.22 5.35 -8.12
CA TYR A 72 -7.44 6.28 -9.21
C TYR A 72 -7.06 5.61 -10.51
N ARG A 73 -7.93 5.71 -11.51
CA ARG A 73 -7.66 5.28 -12.87
C ARG A 73 -7.34 6.49 -13.74
N CYS A 74 -6.23 6.45 -14.46
CA CYS A 74 -5.92 7.44 -15.48
C CYS A 74 -6.89 7.29 -16.65
N LYS A 75 -7.52 8.39 -17.08
CA LYS A 75 -8.42 8.39 -18.24
C LYS A 75 -7.70 8.15 -19.56
N ASP A 76 -6.42 8.50 -19.63
CA ASP A 76 -5.67 8.56 -20.89
C ASP A 76 -4.92 7.26 -21.16
N CYS A 77 -4.13 6.76 -20.20
CA CYS A 77 -3.38 5.52 -20.34
C CYS A 77 -4.03 4.30 -19.66
N GLY A 78 -5.03 4.53 -18.80
CA GLY A 78 -5.73 3.46 -18.10
C GLY A 78 -5.01 2.87 -16.89
N SER A 79 -3.83 3.40 -16.51
CA SER A 79 -3.09 2.97 -15.31
C SER A 79 -3.90 3.18 -14.03
N PHE A 80 -3.61 2.34 -13.03
CA PHE A 80 -4.18 2.47 -11.69
C PHE A 80 -3.12 2.96 -10.71
N GLU A 81 -3.50 3.90 -9.86
CA GLU A 81 -2.69 4.42 -8.77
C GLU A 81 -3.48 4.25 -7.47
N MET A 82 -2.88 3.60 -6.47
CA MET A 82 -3.54 3.31 -5.18
C MET A 82 -2.94 4.13 -4.05
N ASP A 83 -3.70 4.24 -2.95
CA ASP A 83 -3.18 4.80 -1.70
C ASP A 83 -2.18 3.82 -1.07
N LEU A 84 -0.99 4.32 -0.72
CA LEU A 84 0.02 3.55 0.04
C LEU A 84 -0.53 3.03 1.38
N ALA A 85 -1.50 3.71 1.99
CA ALA A 85 -2.18 3.22 3.19
C ALA A 85 -3.01 1.97 2.90
N VAL A 86 -3.69 1.92 1.74
CA VAL A 86 -4.43 0.73 1.29
C VAL A 86 -3.45 -0.40 0.98
N GLU A 87 -2.34 -0.10 0.30
CA GLU A 87 -1.28 -1.08 0.01
C GLU A 87 -0.71 -1.69 1.31
N ALA A 88 -0.39 -0.84 2.29
CA ALA A 88 0.12 -1.28 3.57
C ALA A 88 -0.89 -2.15 4.34
N ALA A 89 -2.18 -1.78 4.34
CA ALA A 89 -3.24 -2.55 4.98
C ALA A 89 -3.40 -3.96 4.36
N ILE A 90 -3.35 -4.05 3.03
CA ILE A 90 -3.36 -5.34 2.31
C ILE A 90 -2.16 -6.18 2.72
N GLY A 91 -0.96 -5.61 2.69
CA GLY A 91 0.27 -6.31 3.06
C GLY A 91 0.22 -6.84 4.50
N GLU A 92 -0.18 -6.00 5.46
CA GLU A 92 -0.31 -6.41 6.86
C GLU A 92 -1.32 -7.55 7.06
N TYR A 93 -2.43 -7.54 6.32
CA TYR A 93 -3.45 -8.58 6.37
C TYR A 93 -2.91 -9.91 5.84
N LEU A 94 -2.31 -9.92 4.66
CA LEU A 94 -1.75 -11.12 4.02
C LEU A 94 -0.62 -11.74 4.85
N GLU A 95 0.24 -10.92 5.45
CA GLU A 95 1.29 -11.38 6.36
C GLU A 95 0.75 -12.22 7.53
N THR A 96 -0.49 -11.97 7.98
CA THR A 96 -1.06 -12.75 9.09
C THR A 96 -1.28 -14.21 8.74
N PHE A 97 -1.60 -14.52 7.48
CA PHE A 97 -1.79 -15.88 6.98
C PHE A 97 -0.45 -16.59 6.84
N VAL A 98 0.53 -15.91 6.24
CA VAL A 98 1.91 -16.39 6.12
C VAL A 98 2.48 -16.74 7.49
N ARG A 99 2.32 -15.84 8.48
CA ARG A 99 2.85 -16.07 9.84
C ARG A 99 2.15 -17.21 10.57
N LYS A 100 0.86 -17.42 10.32
CA LYS A 100 0.07 -18.49 10.92
C LYS A 100 0.24 -19.83 10.16
N GLY A 101 0.91 -19.84 9.01
CA GLY A 101 1.05 -21.02 8.16
C GLY A 101 -0.29 -21.53 7.64
N ILE A 102 -1.28 -20.64 7.50
CA ILE A 102 -2.62 -20.98 6.99
C ILE A 102 -2.78 -20.44 5.56
N PRO A 103 -3.55 -21.11 4.71
CA PRO A 103 -3.84 -20.61 3.37
C PRO A 103 -4.58 -19.27 3.45
N THR A 104 -4.26 -18.37 2.53
CA THR A 104 -5.02 -17.14 2.34
C THR A 104 -6.42 -17.45 1.80
N PRO A 105 -7.42 -16.62 2.11
CA PRO A 105 -8.76 -16.78 1.53
C PRO A 105 -8.67 -16.64 0.01
N GLN A 106 -9.50 -17.39 -0.73
CA GLN A 106 -9.56 -17.26 -2.19
C GLN A 106 -10.04 -15.87 -2.64
N GLU A 107 -10.84 -15.21 -1.80
CA GLU A 107 -11.40 -13.90 -2.07
C GLU A 107 -11.35 -13.02 -0.82
N ILE A 108 -10.91 -11.77 -0.97
CA ILE A 108 -10.82 -10.76 0.08
C ILE A 108 -11.53 -9.50 -0.38
N ASN A 109 -12.49 -8.99 0.39
CA ASN A 109 -13.10 -7.69 0.13
C ASN A 109 -12.40 -6.60 0.95
N ILE A 110 -11.83 -5.61 0.27
CA ILE A 110 -11.05 -4.53 0.89
C ILE A 110 -11.89 -3.64 1.82
N GLU A 111 -13.20 -3.53 1.60
CA GLU A 111 -14.08 -2.70 2.44
C GLU A 111 -14.16 -3.20 3.89
N GLU A 112 -13.90 -4.49 4.11
CA GLU A 112 -13.86 -5.11 5.42
C GLU A 112 -12.53 -4.84 6.14
N LEU A 113 -11.46 -4.56 5.38
CA LEU A 113 -10.13 -4.29 5.90
C LEU A 113 -9.94 -2.83 6.32
N ILE A 114 -10.57 -1.89 5.62
CA ILE A 114 -10.39 -0.44 5.83
C ILE A 114 -11.28 0.10 6.98
N LYS A 115 -12.26 -0.67 7.46
CA LYS A 115 -13.20 -0.26 8.54
C LYS A 115 -12.70 -0.47 9.97
N ASN A 116 -11.54 -1.10 10.18
CA ASN A 116 -10.94 -1.37 11.49
C ASN A 116 -9.63 -0.61 11.69
#